data_AF-A0A5B9DZF3-F1
#
_entry.id   AF-A0A5B9DZF3-F1
#
_cell.length_a   1.000
_cell.length_b   1.000
_cell.length_c   1.000
_cell.angle_alpha   90.00
_cell.angle_beta   90.00
_cell.angle_gamma   90.00
#
_symmetry.space_group_name_H-M   'P 1'
#
loop_
_entity.id
_entity.type
_entity.pdbx_description
1 polymer ?
#
loop_
_entity_poly.entity_id
_entity_poly.type
_entity_poly.pdbx_seq_one_letter_code
_entity_poly.pdbx_strand_id
1 'polypeptide(L)'
;MSFKLPKPAGAFFRLLLQSGSSGFETMFDAYYFCLMVGLDARTVGTEDEVGEEFVRDYVQSFQPYSDLIAGLLIDAELDRARIDPSDRGGVEKKIVELLNPNSATKLSDVGHALLNRYSAGGFNLLRDDFVSPPQVLEDFLITYHRRWSTG
;
A
#
# COMPACT_ATOMS: atom_id res chain seq x y z
N MET A 1 -14.86 -5.73 1.91
CA MET A 1 -13.96 -5.28 0.84
C MET A 1 -12.68 -6.10 0.79
N SER A 2 -11.84 -5.91 -0.23
CA SER A 2 -10.67 -6.73 -0.55
C SER A 2 -9.48 -5.89 -1.03
N PHE A 3 -8.28 -6.48 -0.97
CA PHE A 3 -7.06 -5.88 -1.48
C PHE A 3 -6.97 -6.06 -3.00
N LYS A 4 -6.65 -4.96 -3.69
CA LYS A 4 -6.60 -4.88 -5.14
C LYS A 4 -5.25 -4.35 -5.59
N LEU A 5 -4.57 -5.14 -6.42
CA LEU A 5 -3.25 -4.76 -6.92
C LEU A 5 -3.42 -3.72 -8.04
N PRO A 6 -2.56 -2.69 -8.16
CA PRO A 6 -2.62 -1.76 -9.28
C PRO A 6 -2.55 -2.50 -10.62
N LYS A 7 -3.38 -2.11 -11.60
CA LYS A 7 -3.52 -2.82 -12.90
C LYS A 7 -2.18 -3.21 -13.54
N PRO A 8 -1.21 -2.29 -13.74
CA PRO A 8 0.09 -2.62 -14.33
C PRO A 8 1.05 -3.38 -13.41
N ALA A 9 0.82 -3.40 -12.09
CA ALA A 9 1.78 -3.93 -11.14
C ALA A 9 1.98 -5.46 -11.28
N GLY A 10 0.94 -6.21 -11.62
CA GLY A 10 1.06 -7.65 -11.86
C GLY A 10 2.03 -7.98 -13.00
N ALA A 11 2.04 -7.16 -14.06
CA ALA A 11 3.01 -7.30 -15.16
C ALA A 11 4.42 -6.83 -14.74
N PHE A 12 4.50 -5.73 -13.99
CA PHE A 12 5.75 -5.15 -13.52
C PHE A 12 6.53 -6.09 -12.58
N PHE A 13 5.85 -6.75 -11.64
CA PHE A 13 6.47 -7.64 -10.65
C PHE A 13 6.51 -9.11 -11.08
N ARG A 14 6.10 -9.44 -12.31
CA ARG A 14 5.88 -10.81 -12.76
C ARG A 14 7.08 -11.72 -12.53
N LEU A 15 8.28 -11.26 -12.88
CA LEU A 15 9.49 -12.07 -12.78
C LEU A 15 9.93 -12.27 -11.33
N LEU A 16 9.72 -11.26 -10.47
CA LEU A 16 9.97 -11.41 -9.04
C LEU A 16 9.05 -12.47 -8.43
N LEU A 17 7.76 -12.39 -8.74
CA LEU A 17 6.76 -13.38 -8.30
C LEU A 17 7.06 -14.80 -8.81
N GLN A 18 7.54 -14.93 -10.05
CA GLN A 18 7.91 -16.23 -10.64
C GLN A 18 9.19 -16.82 -10.04
N SER A 19 10.13 -15.97 -9.63
CA SER A 19 11.38 -16.42 -9.01
C SER A 19 11.16 -17.08 -7.66
N GLY A 20 10.08 -16.71 -6.94
CA GLY A 20 9.81 -17.20 -5.59
C GLY A 20 10.92 -16.86 -4.59
N SER A 21 11.65 -15.78 -4.84
CA SER A 21 12.76 -15.35 -3.99
C SER A 21 12.26 -15.04 -2.58
N SER A 22 13.01 -15.47 -1.56
CA SER A 22 12.64 -15.19 -0.16
C SER A 22 12.53 -13.68 0.05
N GLY A 23 11.37 -13.24 0.56
CA GLY A 23 11.04 -11.82 0.74
C GLY A 23 10.22 -11.17 -0.38
N PHE A 24 9.87 -11.92 -1.44
CA PHE A 24 8.90 -11.48 -2.46
C PHE A 24 8.17 -12.70 -3.03
N GLU A 25 7.23 -13.25 -2.25
CA GLU A 25 6.64 -14.57 -2.51
C GLU A 25 5.19 -14.48 -3.02
N THR A 26 4.52 -13.37 -2.71
CA THR A 26 3.09 -13.20 -2.94
C THR A 26 2.78 -11.88 -3.64
N MET A 27 1.60 -11.81 -4.26
CA MET A 27 1.06 -10.54 -4.76
C MET A 27 0.86 -9.50 -3.63
N PHE A 28 0.77 -9.94 -2.37
CA PHE A 28 0.67 -9.03 -1.24
C PHE A 28 1.99 -8.29 -1.00
N ASP A 29 3.14 -8.93 -1.25
CA ASP A 29 4.44 -8.25 -1.16
C ASP A 29 4.52 -7.11 -2.17
N ALA A 30 4.17 -7.39 -3.43
CA ALA A 30 4.07 -6.38 -4.48
C ALA A 30 3.12 -5.23 -4.09
N TYR A 31 1.94 -5.56 -3.57
CA TYR A 31 0.97 -4.60 -3.08
C TYR A 31 1.53 -3.73 -1.95
N TYR A 32 2.21 -4.35 -0.98
CA TYR A 32 2.77 -3.72 0.20
C TYR A 32 3.89 -2.75 -0.16
N PHE A 33 4.83 -3.13 -1.04
CA PHE A 33 5.89 -2.24 -1.49
C PHE A 33 5.33 -0.96 -2.13
N CYS A 34 4.33 -1.11 -3.01
CA CYS A 34 3.62 0.02 -3.60
C CYS A 34 2.86 0.83 -2.54
N LEU A 35 2.17 0.17 -1.61
CA LEU A 35 1.41 0.84 -0.56
C LEU A 35 2.30 1.72 0.32
N MET A 36 3.46 1.22 0.75
CA MET A 36 4.38 1.98 1.60
C MET A 36 4.88 3.24 0.89
N VAL A 37 5.22 3.15 -0.40
CA VAL A 37 5.61 4.33 -1.20
C VAL A 37 4.47 5.35 -1.28
N GLY A 38 3.22 4.89 -1.48
CA GLY A 38 2.06 5.77 -1.59
C GLY A 38 1.71 6.47 -0.29
N LEU A 39 1.73 5.74 0.83
CA LEU A 39 1.44 6.28 2.16
C LEU A 39 2.48 7.31 2.59
N ASP A 40 3.76 7.02 2.39
CA ASP A 40 4.86 7.94 2.67
C ASP A 40 4.72 9.23 1.87
N ALA A 41 4.53 9.12 0.55
CA ALA A 41 4.39 10.25 -0.35
C ALA A 41 3.00 10.94 -0.29
N ARG A 42 2.09 10.51 0.59
CA ARG A 42 0.71 11.01 0.71
C ARG A 42 -0.04 11.06 -0.63
N THR A 43 0.29 10.13 -1.53
CA THR A 43 -0.15 10.14 -2.92
C THR A 43 -1.08 8.99 -3.20
N VAL A 44 -2.28 9.31 -3.67
CA VAL A 44 -3.29 8.34 -4.09
C VAL A 44 -3.42 8.34 -5.61
N GLY A 45 -3.57 7.14 -6.17
CA GLY A 45 -4.02 6.94 -7.54
C GLY A 45 -5.52 7.21 -7.69
N THR A 46 -5.95 7.20 -8.94
CA THR A 46 -7.35 7.20 -9.37
C THR A 46 -7.97 5.81 -9.21
N GLU A 47 -9.30 5.73 -9.18
CA GLU A 47 -10.01 4.45 -9.10
C GLU A 47 -9.75 3.58 -10.34
N ASP A 48 -9.54 4.19 -11.51
CA ASP A 48 -9.25 3.49 -12.77
C ASP A 48 -7.87 2.81 -12.78
N GLU A 49 -6.97 3.16 -11.87
CA GLU A 49 -5.65 2.54 -11.74
C GLU A 49 -5.67 1.33 -10.79
N VAL A 50 -6.70 1.23 -9.94
CA VAL A 50 -6.92 0.09 -9.06
C VAL A 50 -7.32 -1.12 -9.91
N GLY A 51 -6.64 -2.24 -9.72
CA GLY A 51 -6.89 -3.46 -10.48
C GLY A 51 -7.90 -4.39 -9.82
N GLU A 52 -7.73 -5.67 -10.11
CA GLU A 52 -8.63 -6.71 -9.63
C GLU A 52 -8.31 -7.14 -8.20
N GLU A 53 -9.32 -7.69 -7.52
CA GLU A 53 -9.16 -8.35 -6.24
C GLU A 53 -8.18 -9.51 -6.37
N PHE A 54 -7.14 -9.51 -5.54
CA PHE A 54 -6.20 -10.63 -5.47
C PHE A 54 -6.27 -11.38 -4.13
N VAL A 55 -6.69 -10.70 -3.06
CA VAL A 55 -6.93 -11.33 -1.75
C VAL A 55 -7.92 -10.52 -0.93
N ARG A 56 -8.70 -11.20 -0.09
CA ARG A 56 -9.74 -10.57 0.75
C ARG A 56 -9.24 -10.11 2.12
N ASP A 57 -8.16 -10.72 2.60
CA ASP A 57 -7.64 -10.51 3.94
C ASP A 57 -6.11 -10.42 3.90
N TYR A 58 -5.50 -9.98 5.00
CA TYR A 58 -4.06 -10.02 5.16
C TYR A 58 -3.57 -11.48 5.06
N VAL A 59 -2.59 -11.72 4.20
CA VAL A 59 -1.88 -13.01 4.19
C VAL A 59 -1.16 -13.20 5.53
N GLN A 60 -0.90 -14.45 5.93
CA GLN A 60 -0.48 -14.82 7.28
C GLN A 60 0.73 -14.00 7.79
N SER A 61 1.71 -13.73 6.92
CA SER A 61 2.90 -12.94 7.26
C SER A 61 2.61 -11.46 7.58
N PHE A 62 1.49 -10.92 7.11
CA PHE A 62 1.11 -9.52 7.28
C PHE A 62 0.05 -9.28 8.36
N GLN A 63 -0.63 -10.31 8.85
CA GLN A 63 -1.62 -10.19 9.92
C GLN A 63 -1.08 -9.46 11.18
N PRO A 64 0.16 -9.74 11.67
CA PRO A 64 0.70 -9.05 12.83
C PRO A 64 0.93 -7.54 12.61
N TYR A 65 1.03 -7.10 11.35
CA TYR A 65 1.30 -5.71 10.97
C TYR A 65 0.03 -4.95 10.55
N SER A 66 -1.15 -5.56 10.67
CA SER A 66 -2.43 -4.94 10.32
C SER A 66 -2.66 -3.60 11.04
N ASP A 67 -2.41 -3.54 12.34
CA ASP A 67 -2.56 -2.31 13.14
C ASP A 67 -1.56 -1.22 12.73
N LEU A 68 -0.34 -1.62 12.32
CA LEU A 68 0.67 -0.69 11.82
C LEU A 68 0.24 -0.09 10.48
N ILE A 69 -0.23 -0.91 9.55
CA ILE A 69 -0.74 -0.46 8.24
C ILE A 69 -1.95 0.48 8.43
N ALA A 70 -2.86 0.15 9.35
CA ALA A 70 -3.98 1.00 9.71
C ALA A 70 -3.52 2.36 10.29
N GLY A 71 -2.52 2.35 11.17
CA GLY A 71 -1.93 3.57 11.72
C GLY A 71 -1.31 4.46 10.65
N LEU A 72 -0.55 3.88 9.70
CA LEU A 72 0.03 4.61 8.58
C LEU A 72 -1.04 5.20 7.66
N LEU A 73 -2.14 4.50 7.42
CA LEU A 73 -3.27 5.02 6.66
C LEU A 73 -3.93 6.22 7.36
N ILE A 74 -4.17 6.11 8.68
CA ILE A 74 -4.73 7.20 9.46
C ILE A 74 -3.81 8.42 9.37
N ASP A 75 -2.52 8.24 9.64
CA ASP A 75 -1.53 9.32 9.58
C ASP A 75 -1.54 10.00 8.19
N ALA A 76 -1.49 9.20 7.11
CA ALA A 76 -1.56 9.67 5.73
C ALA A 76 -2.79 10.54 5.46
N GLU A 77 -3.97 10.10 5.91
CA GLU A 77 -5.23 10.80 5.68
C GLU A 77 -5.43 12.02 6.58
N LEU A 78 -4.88 12.05 7.80
CA LEU A 78 -4.91 13.23 8.65
C LEU A 78 -4.17 14.40 7.96
N ASP A 79 -2.97 14.14 7.44
CA ASP A 79 -2.18 15.16 6.73
C ASP A 79 -2.87 15.63 5.44
N ARG A 80 -3.36 14.70 4.61
CA ARG A 80 -4.09 15.06 3.38
C ARG A 80 -5.36 15.86 3.64
N ALA A 81 -6.05 15.57 4.73
CA ALA A 81 -7.22 16.30 5.17
C ALA A 81 -6.87 17.59 5.94
N ARG A 82 -5.58 17.85 6.21
CA ARG A 82 -5.07 18.95 7.03
C ARG A 82 -5.72 19.00 8.41
N ILE A 83 -5.93 17.83 9.00
CA ILE A 83 -6.46 17.68 10.37
C ILE A 83 -5.27 17.73 11.33
N ASP A 84 -5.31 18.69 12.26
CA ASP A 84 -4.30 18.81 13.31
C ASP A 84 -4.39 17.60 14.27
N PRO A 85 -3.27 16.93 14.61
CA PRO A 85 -3.28 15.82 15.57
C PRO A 85 -3.84 16.19 16.96
N SER A 86 -3.84 17.47 17.33
CA SER A 86 -4.45 17.97 18.56
C SER A 86 -5.97 18.15 18.47
N ASP A 87 -6.54 18.17 17.25
CA ASP A 87 -7.98 18.11 17.03
C ASP A 87 -8.49 16.69 17.23
N ARG A 88 -8.72 16.35 18.51
CA ARG A 88 -9.25 15.05 18.92
C ARG A 88 -10.53 14.68 18.17
N GLY A 89 -11.42 15.64 17.91
CA GLY A 89 -12.70 15.37 17.25
C GLY A 89 -12.52 15.03 15.77
N GLY A 90 -11.69 15.79 15.06
CA GLY A 90 -11.31 15.51 13.67
C GLY A 90 -10.59 14.18 13.52
N VAL A 91 -9.64 13.89 14.42
CA VAL A 91 -8.90 12.63 14.45
C VAL A 91 -9.84 11.44 14.69
N GLU A 92 -10.69 11.50 15.72
CA GLU A 92 -11.63 10.41 16.03
C GLU A 92 -12.57 10.13 14.86
N LYS A 93 -13.13 11.19 14.24
CA LYS A 93 -13.97 11.05 13.06
C LYS A 93 -13.25 10.34 11.92
N LYS A 94 -11.98 10.67 11.68
CA LYS A 94 -11.18 10.04 10.62
C LYS A 94 -10.89 8.58 10.93
N ILE A 95 -10.58 8.25 12.18
CA ILE A 95 -10.36 6.86 12.62
C ILE A 95 -11.61 6.01 12.40
N VAL A 96 -12.79 6.50 12.81
CA VAL A 96 -14.07 5.79 12.65
C VAL A 96 -14.45 5.62 11.17
N GLU A 97 -14.09 6.58 10.32
CA GLU A 97 -14.30 6.47 8.88
C GLU A 97 -13.43 5.38 8.25
N LEU A 98 -12.17 5.25 8.67
CA LEU A 98 -11.18 4.37 8.05
C LEU A 98 -11.19 2.95 8.63
N LEU A 99 -11.56 2.79 9.90
CA LEU A 99 -11.46 1.53 10.62
C LEU A 99 -12.82 0.93 10.95
N ASN A 100 -12.88 -0.39 10.94
CA ASN A 100 -13.99 -1.17 11.45
C ASN A 100 -13.44 -2.30 12.32
N PRO A 101 -13.48 -2.18 13.65
CA PRO A 101 -12.94 -3.19 14.58
C PRO A 101 -13.55 -4.59 14.42
N ASN A 102 -14.73 -4.68 13.81
CA ASN A 102 -15.43 -5.94 13.60
C ASN A 102 -15.09 -6.60 12.26
N SER A 103 -14.31 -5.95 11.39
CA SER A 103 -13.86 -6.54 10.13
C SER A 103 -12.58 -7.35 10.35
N ALA A 104 -12.38 -8.40 9.55
CA ALA A 104 -11.19 -9.26 9.67
C ALA A 104 -9.86 -8.49 9.46
N THR A 105 -9.91 -7.45 8.65
CA THR A 105 -8.78 -6.57 8.34
C THR A 105 -8.70 -5.33 9.24
N LYS A 106 -9.66 -5.15 10.17
CA LYS A 106 -9.86 -3.94 10.97
C LYS A 106 -10.11 -2.65 10.18
N LEU A 107 -10.21 -2.74 8.85
CA LEU A 107 -10.50 -1.63 7.94
C LEU A 107 -11.99 -1.55 7.64
N SER A 108 -12.49 -0.33 7.46
CA SER A 108 -13.78 -0.09 6.82
C SER A 108 -13.68 -0.28 5.30
N ASP A 109 -14.80 -0.22 4.60
CA ASP A 109 -14.80 -0.26 3.14
C ASP A 109 -14.09 0.97 2.53
N VAL A 110 -14.19 2.13 3.20
CA VAL A 110 -13.46 3.35 2.83
C VAL A 110 -11.96 3.16 3.06
N GLY A 111 -11.56 2.57 4.18
CA GLY A 111 -10.16 2.26 4.48
C GLY A 111 -9.53 1.34 3.42
N HIS A 112 -10.25 0.29 3.02
CA HIS A 112 -9.85 -0.60 1.93
C HIS A 112 -9.67 0.14 0.60
N ALA A 113 -10.67 0.95 0.22
CA ALA A 113 -10.60 1.71 -1.03
C ALA A 113 -9.40 2.66 -1.03
N LEU A 114 -9.14 3.34 0.09
CA LEU A 114 -7.98 4.23 0.21
C LEU A 114 -6.65 3.49 0.15
N LEU A 115 -6.47 2.38 0.88
CA LEU A 115 -5.23 1.59 0.77
C LEU A 115 -4.96 1.15 -0.67
N ASN A 116 -5.98 0.67 -1.39
CA ASN A 116 -5.84 0.27 -2.78
C ASN A 116 -5.43 1.45 -3.67
N ARG A 117 -5.98 2.64 -3.44
CA ARG A 117 -5.59 3.85 -4.17
C ARG A 117 -4.20 4.34 -3.77
N TYR A 118 -3.79 4.23 -2.51
CA TYR A 118 -2.41 4.51 -2.10
C TYR A 118 -1.43 3.54 -2.76
N SER A 119 -1.75 2.26 -2.82
CA SER A 119 -0.95 1.29 -3.58
C SER A 119 -0.84 1.67 -5.06
N ALA A 120 -1.93 2.15 -5.69
CA ALA A 120 -1.89 2.63 -7.07
C ALA A 120 -1.00 3.88 -7.24
N GLY A 121 -1.15 4.87 -6.36
CA GLY A 121 -0.32 6.09 -6.38
C GLY A 121 1.15 5.78 -6.13
N GLY A 122 1.43 4.93 -5.15
CA GLY A 122 2.78 4.49 -4.83
C GLY A 122 3.40 3.63 -5.91
N PHE A 123 2.61 2.81 -6.63
CA PHE A 123 3.09 2.10 -7.81
C PHE A 123 3.56 3.06 -8.91
N ASN A 124 2.80 4.13 -9.18
CA ASN A 124 3.20 5.11 -10.20
C ASN A 124 4.55 5.73 -9.86
N LEU A 125 4.72 6.16 -8.62
CA LEU A 125 5.98 6.73 -8.14
C LEU A 125 7.12 5.71 -8.18
N LEU A 126 6.85 4.48 -7.73
CA LEU A 126 7.84 3.40 -7.70
C LEU A 126 8.27 3.01 -9.11
N ARG A 127 7.34 2.88 -10.06
CA ARG A 127 7.63 2.53 -11.45
C ARG A 127 8.55 3.55 -12.09
N ASP A 128 8.35 4.84 -11.80
CA ASP A 128 9.13 5.91 -12.40
C ASP A 128 10.61 5.89 -11.94
N ASP A 129 10.92 5.19 -10.84
CA ASP A 129 12.29 4.94 -10.38
C ASP A 129 13.03 3.85 -11.21
N PHE A 130 12.32 3.13 -12.10
CA PHE A 130 12.88 2.03 -12.90
C PHE A 130 12.79 2.31 -14.41
N VAL A 131 13.91 2.09 -15.12
CA VAL A 131 13.95 2.16 -16.59
C VAL A 131 13.17 1.00 -17.23
N SER A 132 13.19 -0.16 -16.59
CA SER A 132 12.47 -1.37 -17.01
C SER A 132 12.03 -2.18 -15.79
N PRO A 133 10.99 -3.04 -15.91
CA PRO A 133 10.55 -3.87 -14.81
C PRO A 133 11.69 -4.72 -14.22
N PRO A 134 11.79 -4.81 -12.88
CA PRO A 134 12.87 -5.54 -12.21
C PRO A 134 12.80 -7.04 -12.55
N GLN A 135 13.97 -7.61 -12.84
CA GLN A 135 14.11 -9.02 -13.23
C GLN A 135 14.45 -9.91 -12.04
N VAL A 136 15.20 -9.37 -11.07
CA VAL A 136 15.64 -10.05 -9.85
C VAL A 136 15.37 -9.19 -8.62
N LEU A 137 15.24 -9.83 -7.45
CA LEU A 137 14.82 -9.17 -6.22
C LEU A 137 15.87 -8.17 -5.72
N GLU A 138 17.16 -8.48 -5.89
CA GLU A 138 18.27 -7.65 -5.44
C GLU A 138 18.23 -6.26 -6.10
N ASP A 139 18.06 -6.23 -7.43
CA ASP A 139 17.96 -4.98 -8.20
C ASP A 139 16.75 -4.16 -7.78
N PHE A 140 15.62 -4.84 -7.52
CA PHE A 140 14.43 -4.20 -6.99
C PHE A 140 14.70 -3.55 -5.64
N LEU A 141 15.27 -4.29 -4.69
CA LEU A 141 15.52 -3.83 -3.33
C LEU A 141 16.54 -2.69 -3.27
N ILE A 142 17.58 -2.71 -4.12
CA ILE A 142 18.56 -1.62 -4.20
C ILE A 142 17.88 -0.32 -4.63
N THR A 143 17.09 -0.37 -5.71
CA THR A 143 16.38 0.81 -6.22
C THR A 143 15.31 1.28 -5.23
N TYR A 144 14.55 0.35 -4.65
CA TYR A 144 13.56 0.64 -3.62
C TYR A 144 14.20 1.33 -2.41
N HIS A 145 15.34 0.83 -1.91
CA HIS A 145 16.04 1.40 -0.77
C HIS A 145 16.55 2.83 -1.04
N ARG A 146 17.06 3.10 -2.25
CA ARG A 146 17.55 4.45 -2.62
C ARG A 146 16.49 5.52 -2.43
N ARG A 147 15.23 5.20 -2.71
CA ARG A 147 14.09 6.11 -2.53
C ARG A 147 14.00 6.68 -1.12
N TRP A 148 14.25 5.84 -0.11
CA TRP A 148 14.18 6.21 1.30
C TRP A 148 15.44 6.92 1.81
N SER A 149 16.55 6.80 1.09
CA SER A 149 17.84 7.38 1.48
C SER A 149 18.03 8.83 1.03
N THR A 150 17.10 9.34 0.20
CA THR A 150 17.11 10.70 -0.34
C THR A 150 16.24 11.70 0.45
N GLY A 151 15.70 11.29 1.60
CA GLY A 151 14.91 12.12 2.51
C GLY A 151 15.75 12.88 3.55
#